data_AF-S0KHI4-F1
#
_entry.id   AF-S0KHI4-F1
#
_cell.length_a   1.000
_cell.length_b   1.000
_cell.length_c   1.000
_cell.angle_alpha   90.00
_cell.angle_beta   90.00
_cell.angle_gamma   90.00
#
_symmetry.space_group_name_H-M   'P 1'
#
loop_
_entity.id
_entity.type
_entity.pdbx_description
1 polymer ?
#
loop_
_entity_poly.entity_id
_entity_poly.type
_entity_poly.pdbx_seq_one_letter_code
_entity_poly.pdbx_strand_id
1 'polypeptide(L)'
;MKFKMMIALVEDFLHNTPEDIFDFSITLEDVLVDDYEEMYSEQPEAVYYLSREVPEICSEVEPGMSIEEIELFKEKLSAEFEKAKKLIVQ
;
A
#
# COMPACT_ATOMS: atom_id res chain seq x y z
N MET A 1 -13.10 3.46 9.14
CA MET A 1 -11.88 3.73 9.90
C MET A 1 -10.68 2.96 9.36
N LYS A 2 -10.80 1.67 8.99
CA LYS A 2 -9.65 0.85 8.56
C LYS A 2 -9.00 1.37 7.29
N PHE A 3 -9.81 1.81 6.32
CA PHE A 3 -9.28 2.35 5.07
C PHE A 3 -8.41 3.58 5.33
N LYS A 4 -8.86 4.49 6.21
CA LYS A 4 -8.09 5.66 6.60
C LYS A 4 -6.78 5.29 7.31
N MET A 5 -6.77 4.23 8.13
CA MET A 5 -5.55 3.74 8.78
C MET A 5 -4.56 3.18 7.77
N MET A 6 -5.03 2.43 6.78
CA MET A 6 -4.21 1.91 5.68
C MET A 6 -3.62 3.04 4.82
N ILE A 7 -4.41 4.07 4.48
CA ILE A 7 -3.89 5.27 3.80
C ILE A 7 -2.81 5.94 4.64
N ALA A 8 -3.04 6.13 5.94
CA ALA A 8 -2.07 6.76 6.83
C ALA A 8 -0.77 5.92 6.95
N LEU A 9 -0.87 4.59 6.97
CA LEU A 9 0.28 3.68 6.96
C LEU A 9 1.15 3.90 5.72
N VAL A 10 0.53 3.97 4.53
CA VAL A 10 1.27 4.19 3.28
C VAL A 10 1.82 5.61 3.18
N GLU A 11 1.05 6.62 3.58
CA GLU A 11 1.54 8.00 3.60
C GLU A 11 2.72 8.18 4.56
N ASP A 12 2.71 7.52 5.72
CA ASP A 12 3.85 7.53 6.64
C ASP A 12 5.07 6.87 6.00
N PHE A 13 4.92 5.69 5.41
CA PHE A 13 6.01 5.01 4.70
C PHE A 13 6.62 5.84 3.56
N LEU A 14 5.79 6.51 2.76
CA LEU A 14 6.27 7.33 1.63
C LEU A 14 7.07 8.55 2.11
N HIS A 15 6.75 9.10 3.29
CA HIS A 15 7.47 10.24 3.87
C HIS A 15 8.66 9.83 4.75
N ASN A 16 8.56 8.69 5.42
CA ASN A 16 9.48 8.19 6.43
C ASN A 16 9.98 6.79 6.07
N THR A 17 10.48 6.62 4.84
CA THR A 17 10.89 5.31 4.33
C THR A 17 12.05 4.73 5.14
N PRO A 18 11.92 3.53 5.72
CA PRO A 18 13.02 2.85 6.40
C PRO A 18 14.08 2.32 5.42
N GLU A 19 15.27 2.00 5.92
CA GLU A 19 16.35 1.37 5.12
C GLU A 19 16.00 -0.06 4.69
N ASP A 20 15.17 -0.76 5.46
CA ASP A 20 14.62 -2.07 5.11
C ASP A 20 13.09 -1.96 5.08
N ILE A 21 12.50 -2.31 3.94
CA ILE A 21 11.08 -2.15 3.65
C ILE A 21 10.32 -3.50 3.64
N PHE A 22 11.00 -4.62 3.92
CA PHE A 22 10.41 -5.95 3.84
C PHE A 22 9.25 -6.16 4.85
N ASP A 23 9.43 -5.72 6.09
CA ASP A 23 8.37 -5.81 7.09
C ASP A 23 7.16 -4.93 6.71
N PHE A 24 7.41 -3.80 6.04
CA PHE A 24 6.34 -2.92 5.56
C PHE A 24 5.54 -3.59 4.44
N SER A 25 6.19 -4.23 3.46
CA SER A 25 5.49 -4.87 2.35
C SER A 25 4.56 -5.97 2.84
N ILE A 26 5.03 -6.81 3.77
CA ILE A 26 4.20 -7.84 4.41
C ILE A 26 3.02 -7.20 5.16
N THR A 27 3.29 -6.18 5.99
CA THR A 27 2.24 -5.51 6.77
C THR A 27 1.16 -4.92 5.87
N LEU A 28 1.55 -4.33 4.73
CA LEU A 28 0.59 -3.74 3.79
C LEU A 28 -0.28 -4.81 3.12
N GLU A 29 0.30 -5.94 2.71
CA GLU A 29 -0.47 -7.07 2.18
C GLU A 29 -1.43 -7.64 3.21
N ASP A 30 -0.96 -7.87 4.45
CA ASP A 30 -1.79 -8.37 5.55
C ASP A 30 -2.98 -7.44 5.80
N VAL A 31 -2.76 -6.12 5.86
CA VAL A 31 -3.86 -5.15 6.02
C VAL A 31 -4.86 -5.23 4.86
N LEU A 32 -4.40 -5.36 3.62
CA LEU A 32 -5.27 -5.48 2.44
C LEU A 32 -6.09 -6.76 2.39
N VAL A 33 -5.66 -7.81 3.09
CA VAL A 33 -6.37 -9.11 3.16
C VAL A 33 -7.22 -9.20 4.42
N ASP A 34 -6.64 -8.96 5.59
CA ASP A 34 -7.28 -9.16 6.90
C ASP A 34 -8.41 -8.15 7.12
N ASP A 35 -8.20 -6.90 6.72
CA ASP A 35 -9.19 -5.83 6.89
C ASP A 35 -10.01 -5.58 5.59
N TYR A 36 -9.92 -6.46 4.59
CA TYR A 36 -10.53 -6.25 3.25
C TYR A 36 -12.01 -5.89 3.33
N GLU A 37 -12.83 -6.69 4.01
CA GLU A 37 -14.29 -6.49 4.08
C GLU A 37 -14.65 -5.17 4.79
N GLU A 38 -13.95 -4.83 5.87
CA GLU A 38 -14.16 -3.57 6.58
C GLU A 38 -13.79 -2.38 5.70
N MET A 39 -12.61 -2.40 5.08
CA MET A 39 -12.19 -1.35 4.17
C MET A 39 -13.10 -1.25 2.94
N TYR A 40 -13.50 -2.38 2.35
CA TYR A 40 -14.37 -2.42 1.19
C TYR A 40 -15.74 -1.81 1.50
N SER A 41 -16.28 -2.03 2.71
CA SER A 41 -17.51 -1.38 3.14
C SER A 41 -17.39 0.14 3.25
N GLU A 42 -16.18 0.68 3.46
CA GLU A 42 -15.89 2.10 3.57
C GLU A 42 -15.64 2.75 2.21
N GLN A 43 -14.82 2.12 1.37
CA GLN A 43 -14.35 2.65 0.08
C GLN A 43 -14.25 1.52 -0.97
N PRO A 44 -15.38 1.04 -1.52
CA PRO A 44 -15.43 -0.21 -2.28
C PRO A 44 -14.51 -0.23 -3.51
N GLU A 45 -14.59 0.82 -4.34
CA GLU A 45 -13.84 0.87 -5.60
C GLU A 45 -12.33 1.04 -5.36
N ALA A 46 -11.96 1.90 -4.41
CA ALA A 46 -10.56 2.12 -4.05
C ALA A 46 -9.92 0.86 -3.45
N VAL A 47 -10.63 0.15 -2.58
CA VAL A 47 -10.12 -1.06 -1.92
C VAL A 47 -10.03 -2.23 -2.90
N TYR A 48 -11.05 -2.43 -3.73
CA TYR A 48 -10.99 -3.43 -4.78
C TYR A 48 -9.79 -3.20 -5.70
N TYR A 49 -9.57 -1.94 -6.11
CA TYR A 49 -8.40 -1.57 -6.92
C TYR A 49 -7.07 -1.90 -6.22
N LEU A 50 -6.89 -1.42 -4.99
CA LEU A 50 -5.64 -1.62 -4.24
C LEU A 50 -5.36 -3.11 -3.97
N SER A 51 -6.39 -3.90 -3.64
CA SER A 51 -6.25 -5.35 -3.41
C SER A 51 -5.81 -6.15 -4.66
N ARG A 52 -5.91 -5.55 -5.84
CA ARG A 52 -5.52 -6.17 -7.11
C ARG A 52 -4.08 -5.83 -7.50
N GLU A 53 -3.67 -4.58 -7.29
CA GLU A 53 -2.39 -4.06 -7.79
C GLU A 53 -1.28 -4.09 -6.72
N VAL A 54 -1.60 -3.78 -5.46
CA VAL A 54 -0.59 -3.62 -4.40
C VAL A 54 0.13 -4.94 -4.03
N PRO A 55 -0.54 -6.11 -3.98
CA PRO A 55 0.15 -7.37 -3.69
C PRO A 55 1.26 -7.71 -4.69
N GLU A 56 1.06 -7.39 -5.98
CA GLU A 56 2.10 -7.62 -7.00
C GLU A 56 3.34 -6.78 -6.69
N ILE A 57 3.17 -5.51 -6.33
CA ILE A 57 4.26 -4.59 -5.97
C ILE A 57 4.97 -5.06 -4.68
N CYS A 58 4.21 -5.52 -3.68
CA CYS A 58 4.76 -6.02 -2.42
C CYS A 58 5.56 -7.31 -2.59
N SER A 59 5.15 -8.18 -3.53
CA SER A 59 5.83 -9.44 -3.83
C SER A 59 7.23 -9.28 -4.44
N GLU A 60 7.56 -8.08 -4.95
CA GLU A 60 8.89 -7.76 -5.47
C GLU A 60 9.89 -7.38 -4.36
N VAL A 61 9.42 -7.20 -3.12
CA VAL A 61 10.25 -6.74 -2.00
C VAL A 61 10.99 -7.90 -1.37
N GLU A 62 12.31 -7.76 -1.26
CA GLU A 62 13.21 -8.74 -0.64
C GLU A 62 14.08 -8.07 0.43
N PRO A 63 14.56 -8.81 1.46
CA PRO A 63 15.48 -8.26 2.45
C PRO A 63 16.78 -7.75 1.82
N GLY A 64 17.21 -6.54 2.20
CA GLY A 64 18.48 -5.96 1.76
C GLY A 64 18.49 -5.32 0.37
N MET A 65 17.32 -4.93 -0.15
CA MET A 65 17.20 -4.10 -1.36
C MET A 65 18.08 -2.84 -1.29
N SER A 66 18.61 -2.46 -2.44
CA SER A 66 19.33 -1.20 -2.61
C SER A 66 18.40 0.01 -2.52
N ILE A 67 18.98 1.18 -2.30
CA ILE A 67 18.23 2.44 -2.26
C ILE A 67 17.48 2.68 -3.57
N GLU A 68 18.11 2.35 -4.71
CA GLU A 68 17.49 2.48 -6.03
C GLU A 68 16.26 1.58 -6.21
N GLU A 69 16.33 0.34 -5.69
CA GLU A 69 15.20 -0.60 -5.72
C GLU A 69 14.06 -0.14 -4.79
N ILE A 70 14.40 0.40 -3.61
CA ILE A 70 13.42 0.97 -2.67
C ILE A 70 12.72 2.19 -3.27
N GLU A 71 13.45 3.08 -3.95
CA GLU A 71 12.84 4.24 -4.62
C GLU A 71 11.93 3.81 -5.79
N LEU A 72 12.30 2.75 -6.53
CA LEU A 72 11.42 2.18 -7.56
C LEU A 72 10.13 1.60 -6.95
N PHE A 73 10.23 0.88 -5.83
CA PHE A 73 9.06 0.40 -5.09
C PHE A 73 8.14 1.56 -4.68
N LYS A 74 8.71 2.64 -4.12
CA LYS A 74 7.95 3.84 -3.72
C LYS A 74 7.24 4.49 -4.90
N GLU A 75 7.89 4.60 -6.05
CA GLU A 75 7.29 5.17 -7.26
C GLU A 75 6.07 4.35 -7.70
N LYS A 76 6.21 3.02 -7.78
CA LYS A 76 5.10 2.11 -8.12
C LYS A 76 3.95 2.23 -7.12
N LEU A 77 4.25 2.12 -5.82
CA LEU A 77 3.25 2.18 -4.76
C LEU A 77 2.51 3.53 -4.74
N SER A 78 3.25 4.64 -4.83
CA SER A 78 2.68 5.98 -4.88
C SER A 78 1.75 6.17 -6.08
N ALA A 79 2.15 5.67 -7.26
CA ALA A 79 1.32 5.75 -8.46
C ALA A 79 -0.02 5.00 -8.30
N GLU A 80 -0.02 3.81 -7.70
CA GLU A 80 -1.25 3.06 -7.45
C GLU A 80 -2.13 3.72 -6.38
N PHE A 81 -1.54 4.28 -5.33
CA PHE A 81 -2.29 5.01 -4.31
C PHE A 81 -2.93 6.29 -4.86
N GLU A 82 -2.24 7.04 -5.72
CA GLU A 82 -2.81 8.23 -6.37
C GLU A 82 -3.96 7.89 -7.33
N LYS A 83 -3.96 6.68 -7.94
CA LYS A 83 -5.12 6.19 -8.70
C LYS A 83 -6.26 5.82 -7.75
N ALA A 84 -5.99 5.09 -6.67
CA ALA A 84 -6.99 4.70 -5.69
C ALA A 84 -7.65 5.91 -5.00
N LYS A 85 -6.90 6.97 -4.70
CA LYS A 85 -7.42 8.23 -4.13
C LYS A 85 -8.49 8.88 -5.01
N LYS A 86 -8.44 8.70 -6.33
CA LYS A 86 -9.45 9.21 -7.27
C LYS A 86 -10.76 8.42 -7.25
N LEU A 87 -10.74 7.23 -6.66
CA LEU A 87 -11.90 6.34 -6.50
C LEU A 87 -12.58 6.50 -5.12
N ILE A 88 -12.01 7.35 -4.24
CA ILE A 88 -12.57 7.61 -2.92
C ILE A 88 -13.87 8.40 -3.08
N VAL A 89 -14.94 7.89 -2.48
CA VAL A 89 -16.23 8.57 -2.35
C VAL A 89 -16.31 9.30 -1.01
N GLN A 90 -16.92 10.50 -1.01
CA GLN A 90 -17.06 11.37 0.17
C GLN A 90 -18.23 10.96 1.07
#